data_AF-A0A3B9URS1-F1
#
_entry.id   AF-A0A3B9URS1-F1
#
_cell.length_a   1.000
_cell.length_b   1.000
_cell.length_c   1.000
_cell.angle_alpha   90.00
_cell.angle_beta   90.00
_cell.angle_gamma   90.00
#
_symmetry.space_group_name_H-M   'P 1'
#
loop_
_entity.id
_entity.type
_entity.pdbx_description
1 polymer ?
#
loop_
_entity_poly.entity_id
_entity_poly.type
_entity_poly.pdbx_seq_one_letter_code
_entity_poly.pdbx_strand_id
1 'polypeptide(L)'
;SKNALILIDWEGLRVAPPEADLMFLKEKPYYKCFLDIYQEKHPDFQVNSDAMEFYLARRMLEDTWELAEQLLFDYQNEESRSQTIKYIKTILDDIES
;
A
#
# COMPACT_ATOMS: atom_id res chain seq x y z
N SER A 1 -14.22 -21.96 -17.62
CA SER A 1 -13.52 -21.48 -16.42
C SER A 1 -13.55 -19.96 -16.45
N LYS A 2 -14.29 -19.29 -15.56
CA LYS A 2 -14.58 -17.84 -15.64
C LYS A 2 -13.94 -16.99 -14.52
N ASN A 3 -13.08 -17.56 -13.69
CA ASN A 3 -12.40 -16.81 -12.62
C ASN A 3 -10.90 -16.76 -12.91
N ALA A 4 -10.48 -15.78 -13.71
CA ALA A 4 -9.07 -15.41 -13.84
C ALA A 4 -8.83 -14.16 -12.99
N LEU A 5 -7.84 -14.19 -12.11
CA LEU A 5 -7.32 -12.99 -11.47
C LEU A 5 -6.43 -12.27 -12.50
N ILE A 6 -6.75 -11.01 -12.79
CA ILE A 6 -5.96 -10.15 -13.68
C ILE A 6 -5.44 -8.99 -12.85
N LEU A 7 -4.12 -8.88 -12.73
CA LEU A 7 -3.46 -7.71 -12.14
C LEU A 7 -3.35 -6.62 -13.21
N ILE A 8 -3.81 -5.42 -12.88
CA ILE A 8 -3.76 -4.22 -13.73
C ILE A 8 -2.82 -3.20 -13.11
N ASP A 9 -2.68 -2.04 -13.76
CA ASP A 9 -1.93 -0.89 -13.24
C ASP A 9 -0.41 -1.14 -13.10
N TRP A 10 0.22 -1.41 -14.25
CA TRP A 10 1.64 -1.78 -14.35
C TRP A 10 2.59 -0.58 -14.53
N GLU A 11 2.10 0.66 -14.41
CA GLU A 11 2.92 1.86 -14.65
C GLU A 11 4.03 2.06 -13.59
N GLY A 12 3.81 1.58 -12.37
CA GLY A 12 4.77 1.65 -11.26
C GLY A 12 5.77 0.48 -11.18
N LEU A 13 5.84 -0.40 -12.19
CA LEU A 13 6.67 -1.59 -12.14
C LEU A 13 8.16 -1.23 -12.04
N ARG A 14 8.84 -1.80 -11.04
CA ARG A 14 10.27 -1.59 -10.80
C ARG A 14 10.93 -2.82 -10.20
N VAL A 15 12.26 -2.88 -10.30
CA VAL A 15 13.05 -3.89 -9.57
C VAL A 15 13.15 -3.48 -8.10
N ALA A 16 12.58 -4.29 -7.21
CA ALA A 16 12.56 -4.08 -5.77
C ALA A 16 12.46 -5.44 -5.03
N PRO A 17 12.74 -5.48 -3.72
CA PRO A 17 12.41 -6.63 -2.88
C PRO A 17 10.91 -6.96 -2.88
N PRO A 18 10.51 -8.24 -2.70
CA PRO A 18 9.10 -8.65 -2.67
C PRO A 18 8.24 -7.93 -1.63
N GLU A 19 8.85 -7.45 -0.54
CA GLU A 19 8.18 -6.67 0.50
C GLU A 19 7.49 -5.41 -0.05
N ALA A 20 7.98 -4.86 -1.17
CA ALA A 20 7.35 -3.74 -1.86
C ALA A 20 5.91 -4.04 -2.31
N ASP A 21 5.61 -5.30 -2.62
CA ASP A 21 4.26 -5.76 -2.99
C ASP A 21 3.53 -6.37 -1.77
N LEU A 22 4.25 -7.14 -0.95
CA LEU A 22 3.66 -7.83 0.21
C LEU A 22 3.12 -6.86 1.27
N MET A 23 3.65 -5.64 1.35
CA MET A 23 3.14 -4.62 2.29
C MET A 23 1.65 -4.34 2.13
N PHE A 24 1.10 -4.41 0.91
CA PHE A 24 -0.33 -4.18 0.65
C PHE A 24 -1.23 -5.29 1.23
N LEU A 25 -0.65 -6.45 1.51
CA LEU A 25 -1.34 -7.61 2.04
C LEU A 25 -1.19 -7.74 3.56
N LYS A 26 -0.24 -7.02 4.17
CA LYS A 26 0.17 -7.19 5.57
C LYS A 26 -0.99 -7.15 6.57
N GLU A 27 -1.90 -6.20 6.40
CA GLU A 27 -3.08 -6.00 7.28
C GLU A 27 -4.32 -6.80 6.82
N LYS A 28 -4.21 -7.61 5.78
CA LYS A 28 -5.33 -8.41 5.29
C LYS A 28 -5.48 -9.67 6.15
N PRO A 29 -6.72 -10.11 6.46
CA PRO A 29 -6.95 -11.31 7.29
C PRO A 29 -6.39 -12.60 6.65
N TYR A 30 -6.16 -12.59 5.34
CA TYR A 30 -5.59 -13.71 4.60
C TYR A 30 -4.07 -13.60 4.36
N TYR A 31 -3.38 -12.62 4.95
CA TYR A 31 -1.94 -12.40 4.77
C TYR A 31 -1.11 -13.66 5.00
N LYS A 32 -1.35 -14.33 6.13
CA LYS A 32 -0.62 -15.55 6.51
C LYS A 32 -0.81 -16.66 5.48
N CYS A 33 -2.04 -16.92 5.08
CA CYS A 33 -2.36 -17.93 4.06
C CYS A 33 -1.68 -17.62 2.72
N PHE A 34 -1.68 -16.35 2.32
CA PHE A 34 -0.98 -15.92 1.11
C PHE A 34 0.53 -16.16 1.22
N LEU A 35 1.13 -15.79 2.35
CA LEU A 35 2.56 -15.91 2.57
C LEU A 35 3.03 -17.37 2.59
N ASP A 36 2.27 -18.26 3.24
CA ASP A 36 2.54 -19.69 3.27
C ASP A 36 2.63 -20.26 1.83
N ILE A 37 1.64 -19.93 0.98
CA ILE A 37 1.61 -20.34 -0.43
C ILE A 37 2.76 -19.69 -1.23
N TYR A 38 3.07 -18.43 -0.95
CA TYR A 38 4.16 -17.72 -1.62
C TYR A 38 5.52 -18.38 -1.33
N GLN A 39 5.76 -18.79 -0.10
CA GLN A 39 6.97 -19.49 0.33
C GLN A 39 7.06 -20.91 -0.22
N GLU A 40 5.94 -21.61 -0.42
CA GLU A 40 5.94 -22.89 -1.15
C GLU A 40 6.44 -22.75 -2.59
N LYS A 41 6.20 -21.60 -3.22
CA LYS A 41 6.67 -21.30 -4.60
C LYS A 41 8.06 -20.69 -4.65
N HIS A 42 8.50 -20.04 -3.57
CA HIS A 42 9.78 -19.37 -3.44
C HIS A 42 10.47 -19.85 -2.15
N PRO A 43 11.06 -21.06 -2.14
CA PRO A 43 11.52 -21.72 -0.91
C PRO A 43 12.64 -20.98 -0.18
N ASP A 44 13.43 -20.19 -0.90
CA ASP A 44 14.51 -19.38 -0.33
C ASP A 44 14.03 -18.00 0.16
N PHE A 45 12.76 -17.66 -0.05
CA PHE A 45 12.19 -16.40 0.38
C PHE A 45 11.81 -16.43 1.85
N GLN A 46 12.33 -15.45 2.59
CA GLN A 46 11.90 -15.11 3.94
C GLN A 46 11.60 -13.62 3.97
N VAL A 47 10.51 -13.27 4.66
CA VAL A 47 10.16 -11.85 4.85
C VAL A 47 11.28 -11.16 5.60
N ASN A 48 11.81 -10.11 4.99
CA ASN A 48 12.70 -9.19 5.66
C ASN A 48 11.85 -8.15 6.41
N SER A 49 11.85 -8.21 7.75
CA SER A 49 11.10 -7.28 8.61
C SER A 49 11.47 -5.83 8.36
N ASP A 50 12.77 -5.54 8.22
CA ASP A 50 13.27 -4.17 8.06
C ASP A 50 12.83 -3.59 6.71
N ALA A 51 12.86 -4.41 5.65
CA ALA A 51 12.35 -4.02 4.35
C ALA A 51 10.83 -3.81 4.39
N MET A 52 10.08 -4.69 5.07
CA MET A 52 8.64 -4.56 5.23
C MET A 52 8.27 -3.25 5.95
N GLU A 53 8.90 -2.96 7.09
CA GLU A 53 8.68 -1.73 7.86
C GLU A 53 9.04 -0.48 7.04
N PHE A 54 10.16 -0.52 6.30
CA PHE A 54 10.55 0.56 5.40
C PHE A 54 9.47 0.83 4.33
N TYR A 55 8.96 -0.21 3.68
CA TYR A 55 7.95 -0.06 2.62
C TYR A 55 6.62 0.46 3.16
N LEU A 56 6.18 -0.02 4.33
CA LEU A 56 4.99 0.49 5.01
C LEU A 56 5.12 1.98 5.33
N ALA A 57 6.23 2.38 5.95
CA ALA A 57 6.49 3.78 6.28
C ALA A 57 6.59 4.66 5.02
N ARG A 58 7.27 4.17 3.97
CA ARG A 58 7.38 4.91 2.71
C ARG A 58 6.02 5.10 2.05
N ARG A 59 5.14 4.08 2.08
CA ARG A 59 3.80 4.20 1.51
C ARG A 59 2.97 5.26 2.24
N MET A 60 3.04 5.31 3.57
CA MET A 60 2.36 6.35 4.35
C MET A 60 2.83 7.77 3.98
N LEU A 61 4.14 7.94 3.75
CA LEU A 61 4.69 9.22 3.29
C LEU A 61 4.23 9.57 1.87
N GLU A 62 4.22 8.59 0.95
CA GLU A 62 3.70 8.76 -0.41
C GLU A 62 2.22 9.18 -0.40
N ASP A 63 1.38 8.50 0.39
CA ASP A 63 -0.04 8.82 0.54
C ASP A 63 -0.25 10.22 1.13
N THR A 64 0.54 10.60 2.14
CA THR A 64 0.48 11.94 2.74
C THR A 64 0.88 13.02 1.73
N TRP A 65 1.93 12.76 0.95
CA TRP A 65 2.38 13.67 -0.10
C TRP A 65 1.31 13.84 -1.19
N GLU A 66 0.76 12.75 -1.70
CA GLU A 66 -0.25 12.76 -2.75
C GLU A 66 -1.50 13.54 -2.31
N LEU A 67 -1.97 13.31 -1.08
CA LEU A 67 -3.11 14.04 -0.53
C LEU A 67 -2.83 15.55 -0.36
N ALA A 68 -1.61 15.91 0.04
CA ALA A 68 -1.20 17.31 0.14
C ALA A 68 -1.15 17.98 -1.25
N GLU A 69 -0.64 17.27 -2.25
CA GLU A 69 -0.61 17.74 -3.65
C GLU A 69 -2.02 17.96 -4.18
N GLN A 70 -2.92 16.97 -4.04
CA GLN A 70 -4.32 17.08 -4.43
C GLN A 70 -5.03 18.26 -3.73
N LEU A 71 -4.79 18.46 -2.44
CA LEU A 71 -5.44 19.54 -1.68
C LEU A 71 -4.97 20.95 -2.13
N LEU A 72 -3.71 21.09 -2.52
CA LEU A 72 -3.09 22.38 -2.83
C LEU A 72 -3.25 22.77 -4.30
N PHE A 73 -3.21 21.80 -5.22
CA PHE A 73 -3.05 22.08 -6.64
C PHE A 73 -4.22 21.61 -7.50
N ASP A 74 -5.01 20.63 -7.06
CA ASP A 74 -6.14 20.15 -7.86
C ASP A 74 -7.38 20.99 -7.65
N TYR A 75 -8.19 21.12 -8.71
CA TYR A 75 -9.53 21.64 -8.58
C TYR A 75 -10.42 20.59 -7.89
N GLN A 76 -10.88 20.91 -6.68
CA GLN A 76 -11.75 20.04 -5.90
C GLN A 76 -13.11 20.71 -5.68
N ASN A 77 -14.19 19.97 -5.91
CA ASN A 77 -15.50 20.37 -5.39
C ASN A 77 -15.55 20.19 -3.86
N GLU A 78 -16.57 20.73 -3.20
CA GLU A 78 -16.68 20.69 -1.73
C GLU A 78 -16.70 19.25 -1.17
N GLU A 79 -17.27 18.30 -1.90
CA GLU A 79 -17.35 16.89 -1.50
C GLU A 79 -15.96 16.24 -1.53
N SER A 80 -15.25 16.36 -2.66
CA SER A 80 -13.90 15.83 -2.83
C SER A 80 -12.93 16.43 -1.82
N ARG A 81 -13.01 17.75 -1.59
CA ARG A 81 -12.17 18.42 -0.58
C ARG A 81 -12.43 17.89 0.83
N SER A 82 -13.70 17.67 1.18
CA SER A 82 -14.07 17.11 2.48
C SER A 82 -13.55 15.68 2.65
N GLN A 83 -13.56 14.87 1.58
CA GLN A 83 -12.99 13.53 1.57
C GLN A 83 -11.47 13.55 1.74
N THR A 84 -10.75 14.37 0.97
CA THR A 84 -9.28 14.53 1.10
C THR A 84 -8.91 14.93 2.53
N ILE A 85 -9.59 15.92 3.12
CA ILE A 85 -9.34 16.34 4.51
C ILE A 85 -9.61 15.21 5.51
N LYS A 86 -10.67 14.42 5.30
CA LYS A 86 -10.98 13.26 6.16
C LYS A 86 -9.87 12.21 6.10
N TYR A 87 -9.38 11.89 4.90
CA TYR A 87 -8.28 10.95 4.72
C TYR A 87 -6.98 11.44 5.39
N ILE A 88 -6.64 12.72 5.23
CA ILE A 88 -5.48 13.32 5.91
C ILE A 88 -5.59 13.17 7.42
N LYS A 89 -6.77 13.42 8.01
CA LYS A 89 -6.98 13.25 9.45
C LYS A 89 -6.76 11.82 9.92
N THR A 90 -7.29 10.84 9.19
CA THR A 90 -7.09 9.42 9.52
C THR A 90 -5.62 9.03 9.51
N ILE A 91 -4.86 9.46 8.50
CA ILE A 91 -3.42 9.18 8.45
C ILE A 91 -2.67 9.83 9.63
N LEU A 92 -3.04 11.06 10.00
CA LEU A 92 -2.42 11.74 11.15
C LEU A 92 -2.74 11.06 12.48
N ASP A 93 -3.99 10.62 12.67
CA ASP A 93 -4.40 9.88 13.87
C ASP A 93 -3.62 8.55 14.00
N ASP A 94 -3.38 7.85 12.88
CA ASP A 94 -2.61 6.60 12.84
C ASP A 94 -1.11 6.80 13.11
N ILE A 95 -0.57 8.02 12.90
CA ILE A 95 0.83 8.37 13.20
C ILE A 95 1.01 8.73 14.69
N GLU A 96 0.00 9.34 15.31
CA GLU A 96 0.05 9.76 16.72
C GLU A 96 -0.20 8.62 17.72
N SER A 97 -0.78 7.50 17.26
CA SER A 97 -1.08 6.29 18.05
C SER A 97 0.07 5.31 18.17
#